data_AF-A0A7G1NE72-F1
#
_entry.id   AF-A0A7G1NE72-F1
#
_cell.length_a   1.000
_cell.length_b   1.000
_cell.length_c   1.000
_cell.angle_alpha   90.00
_cell.angle_beta   90.00
_cell.angle_gamma   90.00
#
_symmetry.space_group_name_H-M   'P 1'
#
loop_
_entity.id
_entity.type
_entity.pdbx_description
1 polymer ?
#
loop_
_entity_poly.entity_id
_entity_poly.type
_entity_poly.pdbx_seq_one_letter_code
_entity_poly.pdbx_strand_id
1 'polypeptide(L)'
;MPHVLVLNASYEPLGVVPLRRALVLVLENKAVCLEESGAYLHSATVTVPAPSVVRLKRFVRVPYRGPVPLTRRALFARDGGRCMYCGGVATSVDHVIPRSRGGKHVWDNVVASCRRCNHVKADRHLFEIGWRLRHKPAPPSGLAWRIIGTGHRDPRWLPYLQPFGAEDAMARIDGISA
;
A
#
# COMPACT_ATOMS: atom_id res chain seq x y z
N MET A 1 -8.54 5.93 -12.46
CA MET A 1 -9.63 4.92 -12.62
C MET A 1 -10.02 4.40 -11.24
N PRO A 2 -11.32 4.19 -10.97
CA PRO A 2 -11.78 3.62 -9.71
C PRO A 2 -11.27 2.20 -9.52
N HIS A 3 -10.89 1.89 -8.29
CA HIS A 3 -10.35 0.61 -7.85
C HIS A 3 -11.35 -0.05 -6.90
N VAL A 4 -11.35 -1.38 -6.85
CA VAL A 4 -12.33 -2.18 -6.11
C VAL A 4 -11.60 -3.22 -5.28
N LEU A 5 -11.96 -3.33 -4.01
CA LEU A 5 -11.45 -4.36 -3.11
C LEU A 5 -12.08 -5.72 -3.44
N VAL A 6 -11.24 -6.72 -3.64
CA VAL A 6 -11.68 -8.11 -3.83
C VAL A 6 -11.41 -8.91 -2.57
N LEU A 7 -12.47 -9.48 -2.03
CA LEU A 7 -12.44 -10.40 -0.90
C LEU A 7 -12.62 -11.84 -1.37
N ASN A 8 -12.00 -12.76 -0.64
CA ASN A 8 -12.23 -14.18 -0.77
C ASN A 8 -13.64 -14.55 -0.26
N ALA A 9 -14.10 -15.76 -0.54
CA ALA A 9 -15.37 -16.25 0.00
C ALA A 9 -15.42 -16.20 1.55
N SER A 10 -14.25 -16.32 2.19
CA SER A 10 -14.03 -16.18 3.64
C SER A 10 -13.87 -14.75 4.15
N TYR A 11 -14.15 -13.72 3.33
CA TYR A 11 -13.94 -12.30 3.64
C TYR A 11 -12.48 -11.85 3.78
N GLU A 12 -11.51 -12.75 3.58
CA GLU A 12 -10.11 -12.36 3.55
C GLU A 12 -9.79 -11.47 2.35
N PRO A 13 -9.06 -10.36 2.53
CA PRO A 13 -8.65 -9.50 1.43
C PRO A 13 -7.69 -10.22 0.48
N LEU A 14 -8.07 -10.30 -0.80
CA LEU A 14 -7.23 -10.87 -1.86
C LEU A 14 -6.39 -9.81 -2.56
N GLY A 15 -6.94 -8.62 -2.74
CA GLY A 15 -6.25 -7.50 -3.37
C GLY A 15 -7.20 -6.48 -3.97
N VAL A 16 -6.65 -5.60 -4.79
CA VAL A 16 -7.39 -4.51 -5.43
C VAL A 16 -7.33 -4.70 -6.95
N VAL A 17 -8.48 -4.52 -7.62
CA VAL A 17 -8.58 -4.62 -9.08
C VAL A 17 -9.22 -3.36 -9.67
N PRO A 18 -8.99 -3.06 -10.96
CA PRO A 18 -9.73 -2.00 -11.65
C PRO A 18 -11.24 -2.29 -11.68
N LEU A 19 -12.06 -1.24 -11.62
CA LEU A 19 -13.53 -1.35 -11.66
C LEU A 19 -14.05 -2.25 -12.79
N ARG A 20 -13.49 -2.14 -14.00
CA ARG A 20 -13.89 -2.98 -15.14
C ARG A 20 -13.76 -4.48 -14.83
N ARG A 21 -12.68 -4.89 -14.16
CA ARG A 21 -12.45 -6.29 -13.80
C ARG A 21 -13.43 -6.76 -12.73
N ALA A 22 -13.70 -5.93 -11.72
CA ALA A 22 -14.68 -6.25 -10.70
C ALA A 22 -16.09 -6.37 -11.28
N LEU A 23 -16.46 -5.48 -12.20
CA LEU A 23 -17.75 -5.52 -12.89
C LEU A 23 -17.94 -6.84 -13.64
N VAL A 24 -16.93 -7.28 -14.41
CA VAL A 24 -16.97 -8.57 -15.12
C VAL A 24 -17.20 -9.72 -14.14
N LEU A 25 -16.54 -9.73 -12.97
CA LEU A 25 -16.76 -10.78 -11.97
C LEU A 25 -18.19 -10.81 -11.42
N VAL A 26 -18.82 -9.64 -11.25
CA VAL A 26 -20.21 -9.53 -10.78
C VAL A 26 -21.19 -9.98 -11.86
N LEU A 27 -21.04 -9.46 -13.09
CA LEU A 27 -21.91 -9.80 -14.23
C LEU A 27 -21.84 -11.29 -14.60
N GLU A 28 -20.66 -11.89 -14.50
CA GLU A 28 -20.43 -13.33 -14.69
C GLU A 28 -20.92 -14.19 -13.51
N ASN A 29 -21.56 -13.59 -12.51
CA ASN A 29 -22.06 -14.27 -11.31
C ASN A 29 -20.97 -14.96 -10.47
N LYS A 30 -19.70 -14.55 -10.62
CA LYS A 30 -18.52 -15.08 -9.91
C LYS A 30 -18.26 -14.36 -8.59
N ALA A 31 -18.73 -13.13 -8.47
CA ALA A 31 -18.61 -12.31 -7.27
C ALA A 31 -19.95 -11.65 -6.91
N VAL A 32 -20.08 -11.24 -5.66
CA VAL A 32 -21.20 -10.46 -5.12
C VAL A 32 -20.69 -9.08 -4.74
N CYS A 33 -21.43 -8.04 -5.10
CA CYS A 33 -21.17 -6.68 -4.64
C CYS A 33 -21.58 -6.55 -3.17
N LEU A 34 -20.65 -6.16 -2.30
CA LEU A 34 -20.92 -5.90 -0.89
C LEU A 34 -21.11 -4.41 -0.61
N GLU A 35 -20.34 -3.57 -1.29
CA GLU A 35 -20.38 -2.10 -1.14
C GLU A 35 -20.42 -1.46 -2.51
N GLU A 36 -21.23 -0.43 -2.67
CA GLU A 36 -21.30 0.40 -3.87
C GLU A 36 -20.45 1.66 -3.69
N SER A 37 -19.81 2.10 -4.77
CA SER A 37 -18.99 3.31 -4.76
C SER A 37 -19.81 4.61 -4.80
N GLY A 38 -21.11 4.51 -5.11
CA GLY A 38 -22.01 5.64 -5.39
C GLY A 38 -21.94 6.15 -6.84
N ALA A 39 -21.00 5.64 -7.64
CA ALA A 39 -20.98 5.88 -9.09
C ALA A 39 -21.81 4.84 -9.83
N TYR A 40 -22.25 5.18 -11.04
CA TYR A 40 -23.01 4.29 -11.92
C TYR A 40 -22.29 4.10 -13.25
N LEU A 41 -22.43 2.89 -13.79
CA LEU A 41 -21.94 2.50 -15.10
C LEU A 41 -23.14 2.35 -16.02
N HIS A 42 -23.05 2.93 -17.22
CA HIS A 42 -24.14 2.91 -18.18
C HIS A 42 -23.77 2.08 -19.40
N SER A 43 -24.75 1.37 -19.92
CA SER A 43 -24.80 0.82 -21.26
C SER A 43 -26.00 1.44 -21.99
N ALA A 44 -26.20 1.09 -23.27
CA ALA A 44 -27.33 1.61 -24.03
C ALA A 44 -28.70 1.28 -23.39
N THR A 45 -28.81 0.20 -22.62
CA THR A 45 -30.09 -0.29 -22.08
C THR A 45 -30.08 -0.57 -20.58
N VAL A 46 -28.91 -0.57 -19.93
CA VAL A 46 -28.75 -0.96 -18.52
C VAL A 46 -27.87 0.02 -17.79
N THR A 47 -28.27 0.37 -16.56
CA THR A 47 -27.44 1.10 -15.59
C THR A 47 -27.09 0.15 -14.44
N VAL A 48 -25.80 0.07 -14.10
CA VAL A 48 -25.27 -0.83 -13.06
C VAL A 48 -24.51 -0.01 -12.02
N PRO A 49 -24.78 -0.15 -10.72
CA PRO A 49 -23.99 0.51 -9.68
C PRO A 49 -22.54 0.01 -9.72
N ALA A 50 -21.59 0.94 -9.62
CA ALA A 50 -20.18 0.61 -9.63
C ALA A 50 -19.77 0.05 -8.25
N PRO A 51 -19.28 -1.19 -8.16
CA PRO A 51 -18.85 -1.76 -6.88
C PRO A 51 -17.63 -1.04 -6.31
N SER A 52 -17.56 -0.94 -4.98
CA SER A 52 -16.37 -0.58 -4.21
C SER A 52 -15.74 -1.80 -3.53
N VAL A 53 -16.56 -2.75 -3.07
CA VAL A 53 -16.10 -4.02 -2.49
C VAL A 53 -16.87 -5.18 -3.12
N VAL A 54 -16.14 -6.19 -3.58
CA VAL A 54 -16.72 -7.44 -4.09
C VAL A 54 -16.17 -8.64 -3.35
N ARG A 55 -17.02 -9.65 -3.15
CA ARG A 55 -16.64 -10.94 -2.55
C ARG A 55 -16.80 -12.06 -3.58
N LEU A 56 -15.76 -12.87 -3.75
CA LEU A 56 -15.85 -14.06 -4.61
C LEU A 56 -16.81 -15.08 -4.00
N LYS A 57 -17.63 -15.73 -4.84
CA LYS A 57 -18.54 -16.80 -4.40
C LYS A 57 -17.82 -18.10 -4.06
N ARG A 58 -16.70 -18.36 -4.73
CA ARG A 58 -15.88 -19.55 -4.52
C ARG A 58 -14.60 -19.17 -3.81
N PHE A 59 -14.16 -20.03 -2.89
CA PHE A 59 -12.90 -19.85 -2.19
C PHE A 59 -11.72 -19.99 -3.16
N VAL A 60 -10.83 -19.01 -3.15
CA VAL A 60 -9.58 -19.05 -3.92
C VAL A 60 -8.42 -19.24 -2.95
N ARG A 61 -7.70 -20.35 -3.09
CA ARG A 61 -6.45 -20.57 -2.35
C ARG A 61 -5.33 -19.77 -3.02
N VAL A 62 -4.71 -18.86 -2.28
CA VAL A 62 -3.52 -18.11 -2.74
C VAL A 62 -2.28 -18.76 -2.11
N PRO A 63 -1.59 -19.66 -2.82
CA PRO A 63 -0.54 -20.49 -2.23
C PRO A 63 0.70 -19.70 -1.81
N TYR A 64 0.99 -18.58 -2.49
CA TYR A 64 2.10 -17.69 -2.13
C TYR A 64 1.59 -16.26 -2.03
N ARG A 65 1.56 -15.73 -0.81
CA ARG A 65 1.33 -14.30 -0.58
C ARG A 65 2.70 -13.61 -0.63
N GLY A 66 3.06 -13.08 -1.79
CA GLY A 66 4.30 -12.32 -1.95
C GLY A 66 4.38 -11.14 -0.96
N PRO A 67 5.61 -10.70 -0.62
CA PRO A 67 5.80 -9.57 0.30
C PRO A 67 5.17 -8.29 -0.25
N VAL A 68 4.89 -7.33 0.64
CA VAL A 68 4.43 -5.99 0.23
C VAL A 68 5.47 -5.42 -0.75
N PRO A 69 5.08 -5.06 -1.98
CA PRO A 69 6.03 -4.50 -2.95
C PRO A 69 6.65 -3.20 -2.43
N LEU A 70 7.97 -3.10 -2.52
CA LEU A 70 8.71 -1.89 -2.16
C LEU A 70 8.49 -0.83 -3.26
N THR A 71 7.40 -0.08 -3.14
CA THR A 71 7.13 1.09 -4.00
C THR A 71 7.48 2.37 -3.25
N ARG A 72 7.80 3.44 -3.98
CA ARG A 72 8.04 4.76 -3.38
C ARG A 72 6.86 5.19 -2.50
N ARG A 73 5.63 4.94 -2.93
CA ARG A 73 4.42 5.28 -2.17
C ARG A 73 4.34 4.47 -0.87
N ALA A 74 4.53 3.15 -0.95
CA ALA A 74 4.51 2.29 0.23
C ALA A 74 5.65 2.63 1.22
N LEU A 75 6.81 3.03 0.71
CA LEU A 75 7.92 3.48 1.53
C LEU A 75 7.61 4.79 2.28
N PHE A 76 7.08 5.78 1.58
CA PHE A 76 6.69 7.06 2.19
C PHE A 76 5.58 6.86 3.21
N ALA A 77 4.61 5.99 2.90
CA ALA A 77 3.61 5.51 3.82
C ALA A 77 4.21 4.87 5.08
N ARG A 78 5.20 3.97 4.93
CA ARG A 78 5.87 3.29 6.06
C ARG A 78 6.57 4.29 6.98
N ASP A 79 7.27 5.26 6.39
CA ASP A 79 8.09 6.24 7.11
C ASP A 79 7.31 7.50 7.51
N GLY A 80 5.98 7.48 7.38
CA GLY A 80 5.10 8.59 7.75
C GLY A 80 5.36 9.90 6.99
N GLY A 81 5.89 9.81 5.76
CA GLY A 81 6.26 10.96 4.95
C GLY A 81 7.44 11.77 5.51
N ARG A 82 8.15 11.24 6.51
CA ARG A 82 9.25 11.93 7.19
C ARG A 82 10.60 11.34 6.81
N CYS A 83 11.60 12.21 6.81
CA CYS A 83 12.99 11.87 6.56
C CYS A 83 13.51 11.04 7.73
N MET A 84 13.97 9.82 7.45
CA MET A 84 14.47 8.89 8.47
C MET A 84 15.79 9.33 9.14
N TYR A 85 16.41 10.39 8.60
CA TYR A 85 17.60 11.02 9.17
C TYR A 85 17.22 12.20 10.08
N CYS A 86 16.61 13.26 9.52
CA CYS A 86 16.35 14.49 10.28
C CYS A 86 14.93 14.63 10.85
N GLY A 87 13.94 13.86 10.35
CA GLY A 87 12.53 13.95 10.75
C GLY A 87 11.70 15.01 10.01
N GLY A 88 12.33 15.83 9.15
CA GLY A 88 11.63 16.77 8.26
C GLY A 88 10.88 16.06 7.12
N VAL A 89 10.22 16.83 6.25
CA VAL A 89 9.44 16.25 5.12
C VAL A 89 10.34 15.47 4.16
N ALA A 90 9.98 14.21 3.88
CA ALA A 90 10.67 13.38 2.91
C ALA A 90 10.25 13.73 1.48
N THR A 91 11.22 13.76 0.57
CA THR A 91 11.03 14.11 -0.85
C THR A 91 11.81 13.18 -1.78
N SER A 92 12.61 12.27 -1.24
CA SER A 92 13.38 11.28 -1.99
C SER A 92 13.41 9.92 -1.28
N VAL A 93 13.89 8.93 -2.01
CA VAL A 93 14.22 7.60 -1.48
C VAL A 93 15.74 7.54 -1.37
N ASP A 94 16.25 6.97 -0.27
CA ASP A 94 17.67 6.71 -0.10
C ASP A 94 17.93 5.26 0.34
N HIS A 95 19.11 4.76 0.01
CA HIS A 95 19.62 3.47 0.46
C HIS A 95 20.57 3.68 1.64
N VAL A 96 20.23 3.15 2.81
CA VAL A 96 21.01 3.25 4.06
C VAL A 96 22.46 2.81 3.84
N ILE A 97 22.63 1.64 3.21
CA ILE A 97 23.86 1.18 2.58
C ILE A 97 23.77 1.60 1.10
N PRO A 98 24.66 2.49 0.62
CA PRO A 98 24.66 2.94 -0.76
C PRO A 98 24.78 1.79 -1.77
N ARG A 99 24.17 1.94 -2.95
CA ARG A 99 24.27 0.93 -4.02
C ARG A 99 25.71 0.69 -4.47
N SER A 100 26.53 1.74 -4.53
CA SER A 100 27.96 1.66 -4.85
C SER A 100 28.75 0.82 -3.83
N ARG A 101 28.21 0.63 -2.62
CA ARG A 101 28.80 -0.18 -1.54
C ARG A 101 28.04 -1.48 -1.32
N GLY A 102 27.36 -1.99 -2.35
CA GLY A 102 26.66 -3.29 -2.31
C GLY A 102 25.27 -3.27 -1.67
N GLY A 103 24.71 -2.09 -1.37
CA GLY A 103 23.38 -1.97 -0.80
C GLY A 103 22.26 -2.46 -1.72
N LYS A 104 21.41 -3.35 -1.22
CA LYS A 104 20.26 -3.92 -1.94
C LYS A 104 19.05 -2.99 -1.90
N HIS A 105 18.17 -3.07 -2.90
CA HIS A 105 16.88 -2.37 -2.90
C HIS A 105 15.81 -3.22 -2.21
N VAL A 106 15.88 -3.27 -0.87
CA VAL A 106 14.99 -4.05 0.00
C VAL A 106 14.48 -3.19 1.15
N TRP A 107 13.37 -3.59 1.78
CA TRP A 107 12.75 -2.82 2.86
C TRP A 107 13.72 -2.44 3.99
N ASP A 108 14.62 -3.34 4.36
CA ASP A 108 15.63 -3.18 5.42
C ASP A 108 16.77 -2.22 5.06
N ASN A 109 16.87 -1.78 3.81
CA ASN A 109 17.94 -0.90 3.35
C ASN A 109 17.43 0.40 2.72
N VAL A 110 16.12 0.54 2.50
CA VAL A 110 15.55 1.66 1.77
C VAL A 110 14.70 2.49 2.73
N VAL A 111 14.87 3.81 2.71
CA VAL A 111 14.21 4.77 3.60
C VAL A 111 13.76 6.02 2.85
N ALA A 112 12.73 6.68 3.36
CA ALA A 112 12.34 8.02 2.94
C ALA A 112 13.33 9.05 3.48
N SER A 113 13.76 9.97 2.63
CA SER A 113 14.77 11.00 2.95
C SER A 113 14.36 12.36 2.38
N CYS A 114 14.81 13.44 3.01
CA CYS A 114 14.72 14.77 2.40
C CYS A 114 15.90 15.01 1.47
N ARG A 115 15.75 15.88 0.46
CA ARG A 115 16.80 16.20 -0.51
C ARG A 115 18.12 16.62 0.14
N ARG A 116 18.09 17.45 1.19
CA ARG A 116 19.29 17.90 1.91
C ARG A 116 20.04 16.73 2.54
N CYS A 117 19.36 15.89 3.32
CA CYS A 117 20.00 14.74 3.98
C CYS A 117 20.50 13.72 2.96
N ASN A 118 19.71 13.44 1.92
CA ASN A 118 20.10 12.53 0.86
C ASN A 118 21.38 12.98 0.15
N HIS A 119 21.46 14.28 -0.18
CA HIS A 119 22.64 14.86 -0.82
C HIS A 119 23.86 14.86 0.11
N VAL A 120 23.69 15.19 1.40
CA VAL A 120 24.80 15.11 2.36
C VAL A 120 25.27 13.67 2.51
N LYS A 121 24.37 12.70 2.70
CA LYS A 121 24.79 11.31 2.87
C LYS A 121 25.52 10.78 1.62
N ALA A 122 24.98 11.03 0.43
CA ALA A 122 25.52 10.55 -0.83
C ALA A 122 25.84 9.04 -0.78
N ASP A 123 27.06 8.66 -1.09
CA ASP A 123 27.57 7.29 -1.11
C ASP A 123 28.29 6.87 0.19
N ARG A 124 28.04 7.59 1.30
CA ARG A 124 28.62 7.29 2.61
C ARG A 124 27.71 6.38 3.44
N HIS A 125 28.33 5.52 4.24
CA HIS A 125 27.68 4.85 5.34
C HIS A 125 27.37 5.84 6.46
N LEU A 126 26.35 5.53 7.26
CA LEU A 126 25.95 6.39 8.36
C LEU A 126 27.05 6.57 9.41
N PHE A 127 27.86 5.54 9.67
CA PHE A 127 28.95 5.63 10.64
C PHE A 127 30.06 6.61 10.20
N GLU A 128 30.31 6.75 8.89
CA GLU A 128 31.33 7.66 8.34
C GLU A 128 30.98 9.14 8.58
N ILE A 129 29.70 9.45 8.76
CA ILE A 129 29.18 10.80 8.99
C ILE A 129 28.61 10.97 10.40
N GLY A 130 28.80 9.99 11.29
CA GLY A 130 28.29 10.00 12.66
C GLY A 130 26.76 9.99 12.77
N TRP A 131 26.05 9.58 11.71
CA TRP A 131 24.59 9.53 11.70
C TRP A 131 24.06 8.21 12.27
N ARG A 132 22.84 8.28 12.79
CA ARG A 132 22.04 7.12 13.17
C ARG A 132 20.64 7.27 12.59
N LEU A 133 20.02 6.15 12.24
CA LEU A 133 18.62 6.16 11.84
C LEU A 133 17.73 6.39 13.05
N ARG A 134 16.62 7.09 12.85
CA ARG A 134 15.59 7.24 13.87
C ARG A 134 14.96 5.91 14.27
N HIS A 135 14.72 5.04 13.29
CA HIS A 135 14.25 3.66 13.51
C HIS A 135 14.88 2.71 12.49
N LYS A 136 15.01 1.44 12.87
CA LYS A 136 15.47 0.40 11.96
C LYS A 136 14.41 0.15 10.88
N PRO A 137 14.75 0.29 9.58
CA PRO A 137 13.80 0.01 8.51
C PRO A 137 13.50 -1.49 8.48
N ALA A 138 12.23 -1.81 8.30
CA ALA A 138 11.71 -3.16 8.21
C ALA A 138 10.53 -3.20 7.23
N PRO A 139 10.17 -4.36 6.68
CA PRO A 139 8.94 -4.48 5.90
C PRO A 139 7.72 -4.19 6.78
N PRO A 140 6.68 -3.52 6.27
CA PRO A 140 5.42 -3.40 6.97
C PRO A 140 4.75 -4.77 7.14
N SER A 141 4.09 -4.98 8.28
CA SER A 141 3.36 -6.21 8.62
C SER A 141 1.86 -6.07 8.34
N GLY A 142 1.16 -7.18 8.12
CA GLY A 142 -0.31 -7.21 7.96
C GLY A 142 -0.79 -7.21 6.50
N LEU A 143 -1.91 -7.91 6.24
CA LEU A 143 -2.46 -8.03 4.87
C LEU A 143 -3.06 -6.71 4.40
N ALA A 144 -3.57 -5.88 5.32
CA ALA A 144 -4.11 -4.56 4.99
C ALA A 144 -3.04 -3.65 4.33
N TRP A 145 -1.77 -3.75 4.73
CA TRP A 145 -0.66 -2.99 4.13
C TRP A 145 -0.46 -3.28 2.63
N ARG A 146 -0.77 -4.49 2.17
CA ARG A 146 -0.71 -4.83 0.74
C ARG A 146 -1.75 -4.08 -0.08
N ILE A 147 -2.82 -3.66 0.55
CA ILE A 147 -3.93 -2.95 -0.10
C ILE A 147 -3.71 -1.45 0.08
N ILE A 148 -3.61 -0.99 1.32
CA ILE A 148 -3.52 0.43 1.66
C ILE A 148 -2.19 1.03 1.19
N GLY A 149 -1.09 0.27 1.27
CA GLY A 149 0.24 0.70 0.83
C GLY A 149 0.35 0.97 -0.68
N THR A 150 -0.58 0.45 -1.49
CA THR A 150 -0.67 0.77 -2.94
C THR A 150 -1.26 2.15 -3.19
N GLY A 151 -1.93 2.73 -2.18
CA GLY A 151 -2.46 4.08 -2.24
C GLY A 151 -3.90 4.23 -2.69
N HIS A 152 -4.58 3.12 -2.96
CA HIS A 152 -6.02 3.12 -3.14
C HIS A 152 -6.68 3.16 -1.77
N ARG A 153 -7.46 4.21 -1.54
CA ARG A 153 -8.17 4.43 -0.27
C ARG A 153 -9.62 4.73 -0.59
N ASP A 154 -10.49 3.79 -0.24
CA ASP A 154 -11.92 4.03 -0.11
C ASP A 154 -12.25 3.77 1.36
N PRO A 155 -12.84 4.73 2.10
CA PRO A 155 -13.22 4.52 3.50
C PRO A 155 -14.10 3.28 3.71
N ARG A 156 -14.89 2.91 2.70
CA ARG A 156 -15.76 1.71 2.74
C ARG A 156 -14.98 0.40 2.86
N TRP A 157 -13.68 0.41 2.56
CA TRP A 157 -12.85 -0.79 2.67
C TRP A 157 -12.43 -1.07 4.12
N LEU A 158 -12.42 -0.04 4.97
CA LEU A 158 -11.86 -0.13 6.31
C LEU A 158 -12.46 -1.28 7.14
N PRO A 159 -13.79 -1.45 7.23
CA PRO A 159 -14.38 -2.54 8.02
C PRO A 159 -13.87 -3.94 7.63
N TYR A 160 -13.57 -4.15 6.34
CA TYR A 160 -13.09 -5.43 5.81
C TYR A 160 -11.59 -5.64 6.00
N LEU A 161 -10.83 -4.57 6.24
CA LEU A 161 -9.39 -4.61 6.43
C LEU A 161 -8.98 -4.58 7.91
N GLN A 162 -9.86 -4.14 8.81
CA GLN A 162 -9.57 -4.03 10.24
C GLN A 162 -9.01 -5.31 10.86
N PRO A 163 -9.59 -6.51 10.64
CA PRO A 163 -9.07 -7.77 11.19
C PRO A 163 -7.65 -8.11 10.70
N PHE A 164 -7.14 -7.37 9.72
CA PHE A 164 -5.87 -7.63 9.03
C PHE A 164 -4.85 -6.50 9.22
N GLY A 165 -5.02 -5.66 10.25
CA GLY A 165 -4.07 -4.63 10.66
C GLY A 165 -4.24 -3.30 9.93
N ALA A 166 -5.49 -2.91 9.59
CA ALA A 166 -5.75 -1.65 8.91
C ALA A 166 -5.47 -0.42 9.77
N GLU A 167 -5.76 -0.46 11.07
CA GLU A 167 -5.45 0.63 12.01
C GLU A 167 -3.95 0.97 12.04
N ASP A 168 -3.09 -0.04 12.22
CA ASP A 168 -1.63 0.14 12.20
C ASP A 168 -1.14 0.70 10.86
N ALA A 169 -1.75 0.25 9.76
CA ALA A 169 -1.45 0.75 8.44
C ALA A 169 -1.88 2.21 8.27
N MET A 170 -3.08 2.57 8.69
CA MET A 170 -3.64 3.90 8.55
C MET A 170 -2.95 4.92 9.46
N ALA A 171 -2.69 4.60 10.73
CA ALA A 171 -2.03 5.52 11.66
C ALA A 171 -0.66 6.00 11.14
N ARG A 172 0.13 5.10 10.55
CA ARG A 172 1.43 5.44 9.95
C ARG A 172 1.31 6.24 8.66
N ILE A 173 0.22 6.03 7.95
CA ILE A 173 -0.07 6.62 6.65
C ILE A 173 -0.74 8.00 6.77
N ASP A 174 -1.53 8.24 7.82
CA ASP A 174 -2.28 9.48 8.05
C ASP A 174 -1.45 10.52 8.83
N GLY A 175 -0.35 10.11 9.47
CA GLY A 175 0.71 11.00 9.96
C GLY A 175 1.43 11.81 8.85
N ILE A 176 1.02 11.65 7.59
CA ILE A 176 1.44 12.41 6.40
C ILE A 176 0.64 13.72 6.23
N SER A 177 -0.56 13.81 6.83
CA SER A 177 -1.49 14.94 6.65
C SER A 177 -1.45 15.98 7.78
N ALA A 178 -0.53 15.83 8.75
CA ALA A 178 -0.35 16.72 9.91
C ALA A 178 1.09 17.26 10.02
#